data_AF-A0A957CV22-F1
#
_entry.id   AF-A0A957CV22-F1
#
_cell.length_a   1.000
_cell.length_b   1.000
_cell.length_c   1.000
_cell.angle_alpha   90.00
_cell.angle_beta   90.00
_cell.angle_gamma   90.00
#
_symmetry.space_group_name_H-M   'P 1'
#
loop_
_entity.id
_entity.type
_entity.pdbx_description
1 polymer ?
#
loop_
_entity_poly.entity_id
_entity_poly.type
_entity_poly.pdbx_seq_one_letter_code
_entity_poly.pdbx_strand_id
1 'polypeptide(L)'
;MFFLRQQARNQLAGGHPVWLWVTAVIFGLLLAKLPLAAAVAVVGGTAVLLLTLIQPLVGLTIALLLGPFGALESVIFGPSLFDSGQIALLLTLAAWMARSLVRQRLPLRRTFLLLPLALF
;
A
#
# COMPACT_ATOMS: atom_id res chain seq x y z
N MET A 1 19.12 -6.15 36.74
CA MET A 1 18.72 -5.25 35.63
C MET A 1 19.68 -5.24 34.43
N PHE A 2 20.98 -5.53 34.60
CA PHE A 2 21.97 -5.51 33.52
C PHE A 2 21.81 -6.66 32.48
N PHE A 3 21.42 -7.87 32.93
CA PHE A 3 21.25 -9.05 32.05
C PHE A 3 20.11 -8.93 31.03
N LEU A 4 19.00 -8.26 31.37
CA LEU A 4 17.87 -8.07 30.44
C LEU A 4 18.22 -7.13 29.28
N ARG A 5 19.14 -6.17 29.46
CA ARG A 5 19.61 -5.30 28.38
C ARG A 5 20.53 -6.01 27.40
N GLN A 6 21.34 -6.96 27.87
CA GLN A 6 22.30 -7.68 27.02
C GLN A 6 21.59 -8.68 26.10
N GLN A 7 20.52 -9.33 26.60
CA GLN A 7 19.71 -10.27 25.83
C GLN A 7 18.91 -9.57 24.72
N ALA A 8 18.38 -8.37 24.97
CA ALA A 8 17.74 -7.53 23.94
C ALA A 8 18.74 -7.06 22.87
N ARG A 9 20.00 -6.78 23.24
CA ARG A 9 21.05 -6.38 22.30
C ARG A 9 21.50 -7.53 21.39
N ASN A 10 21.51 -8.76 21.91
CA ASN A 10 21.86 -9.94 21.12
C ASN A 10 20.70 -10.42 20.22
N GLN A 11 19.44 -10.12 20.54
CA GLN A 11 18.31 -10.37 19.63
C GLN A 11 18.33 -9.45 18.39
N LEU A 12 18.89 -8.25 18.50
CA LEU A 12 19.13 -7.36 17.35
C LEU A 12 20.32 -7.82 16.49
N ALA A 13 21.16 -8.72 17.02
CA ALA A 13 22.28 -9.34 16.30
C ALA A 13 21.89 -10.70 15.68
N GLY A 14 20.58 -10.99 15.55
CA GLY A 14 20.10 -12.10 14.74
C GLY A 14 20.51 -11.85 13.29
N GLY A 15 21.55 -12.55 12.83
CA GLY A 15 21.99 -12.47 11.44
C GLY A 15 20.80 -12.66 10.51
N HIS A 16 20.59 -11.70 9.60
CA HIS A 16 19.52 -11.82 8.61
C HIS A 16 19.67 -13.15 7.90
N PRO A 17 18.62 -13.99 7.86
CA PRO A 17 18.76 -15.33 7.33
C PRO A 17 19.17 -15.24 5.86
N VAL A 18 20.19 -16.03 5.49
CA VAL A 18 20.86 -15.96 4.17
C VAL A 18 19.88 -16.04 3.00
N TRP A 19 18.75 -16.73 3.18
CA TRP A 19 17.71 -16.83 2.14
C TRP A 19 17.13 -15.46 1.74
N LEU A 20 17.04 -14.48 2.65
CA LEU A 20 16.54 -13.13 2.31
C LEU A 20 17.46 -12.44 1.30
N TRP A 21 18.77 -12.57 1.48
CA TRP A 21 19.76 -12.02 0.57
C TRP A 21 19.69 -12.69 -0.79
N VAL A 22 19.60 -14.03 -0.82
CA VAL A 22 19.46 -14.79 -2.06
C VAL A 22 18.19 -14.37 -2.81
N THR A 23 17.05 -14.25 -2.12
CA THR A 23 15.81 -13.79 -2.74
C THR A 23 15.92 -12.36 -3.26
N ALA A 24 16.56 -11.45 -2.52
CA ALA A 24 16.73 -10.07 -2.95
C ALA A 24 17.59 -9.96 -4.22
N VAL A 25 18.68 -10.75 -4.30
CA VAL A 25 19.54 -10.80 -5.49
C VAL A 25 18.79 -11.36 -6.69
N ILE A 26 18.04 -12.46 -6.51
CA ILE A 26 17.24 -13.04 -7.59
C ILE A 26 16.20 -12.03 -8.11
N PHE A 27 15.47 -11.36 -7.22
CA PHE A 27 14.51 -10.33 -7.59
C PHE A 27 15.19 -9.15 -8.32
N GLY A 28 16.37 -8.71 -7.86
CA GLY A 28 17.15 -7.67 -8.52
C GLY A 28 17.57 -8.05 -9.94
N LEU A 29 18.04 -9.29 -10.13
CA LEU A 29 18.42 -9.81 -11.45
C LEU A 29 17.22 -9.96 -12.39
N LEU A 30 16.06 -10.38 -11.87
CA LEU A 30 14.82 -10.43 -12.65
C LEU A 30 14.38 -9.02 -13.08
N LEU A 31 14.41 -8.05 -12.15
CA LEU A 31 14.10 -6.65 -12.45
C LEU A 31 15.04 -6.05 -13.50
N ALA A 32 16.33 -6.40 -13.48
CA ALA A 32 17.31 -5.92 -14.45
C ALA A 32 17.03 -6.38 -15.89
N LYS A 33 16.22 -7.44 -16.08
CA LYS A 33 15.81 -7.91 -17.40
C LYS A 33 14.58 -7.19 -17.96
N LEU A 34 13.86 -6.42 -17.13
CA LEU A 34 12.68 -5.70 -17.59
C LEU A 34 13.09 -4.43 -18.36
N PRO A 35 12.30 -4.00 -19.36
CA PRO A 35 12.47 -2.68 -19.93
C PRO A 35 12.31 -1.62 -18.83
N LEU A 36 13.06 -0.52 -18.93
CA LEU A 36 13.14 0.50 -17.88
C LEU A 36 11.76 0.98 -17.40
N ALA A 37 10.83 1.20 -18.33
CA ALA A 37 9.46 1.60 -18.01
C ALA A 37 8.73 0.58 -17.12
N ALA A 38 8.86 -0.72 -17.42
CA ALA A 38 8.24 -1.77 -16.63
C ALA A 38 8.92 -1.94 -15.27
N ALA A 39 10.24 -1.81 -15.19
CA ALA A 39 10.97 -1.84 -13.92
C ALA A 39 10.52 -0.68 -13.00
N VAL A 40 10.41 0.54 -13.54
CA VAL A 40 9.89 1.71 -12.80
C VAL A 40 8.45 1.48 -12.37
N ALA A 41 7.58 0.94 -13.22
CA ALA A 41 6.19 0.64 -12.87
C ALA A 41 6.09 -0.39 -11.73
N VAL A 42 6.89 -1.47 -11.76
CA VAL A 42 6.88 -2.50 -10.72
C VAL A 42 7.41 -1.94 -9.40
N VAL A 43 8.57 -1.30 -9.41
CA VAL A 43 9.19 -0.75 -8.20
C VAL A 43 8.35 0.39 -7.62
N GLY A 44 7.95 1.34 -8.47
CA GLY A 44 7.10 2.47 -8.09
C GLY A 44 5.73 2.02 -7.59
N GLY A 45 5.06 1.11 -8.31
CA GLY A 45 3.76 0.56 -7.91
C GLY A 45 3.84 -0.17 -6.57
N THR A 46 4.89 -0.97 -6.35
CA THR A 46 5.12 -1.66 -5.07
C THR A 46 5.39 -0.66 -3.94
N ALA A 47 6.18 0.38 -4.18
CA ALA A 47 6.43 1.42 -3.20
C ALA A 47 5.13 2.17 -2.82
N VAL A 48 4.32 2.57 -3.80
CA VAL A 48 3.02 3.21 -3.58
C VAL A 48 2.09 2.31 -2.77
N LEU A 49 2.02 1.02 -3.12
CA LEU A 49 1.24 0.02 -2.39
C LEU A 49 1.65 -0.06 -0.92
N LEU A 50 2.94 -0.26 -0.65
CA LEU A 50 3.48 -0.37 0.70
C LEU A 50 3.26 0.92 1.51
N LEU A 51 3.53 2.08 0.91
CA LEU A 51 3.30 3.38 1.55
C LEU A 51 1.83 3.59 1.89
N THR A 52 0.91 3.20 1.01
CA THR A 52 -0.53 3.29 1.25
C THR A 52 -0.98 2.38 2.40
N LEU A 53 -0.44 1.16 2.47
CA LEU A 53 -0.74 0.24 3.57
C LEU A 53 -0.23 0.74 4.93
N ILE A 54 0.95 1.36 4.96
CA ILE A 54 1.54 1.92 6.19
C ILE A 54 0.81 3.21 6.59
N GLN A 55 0.58 4.10 5.62
CA GLN A 55 0.00 5.43 5.81
C GLN A 55 -1.05 5.72 4.73
N PRO A 56 -2.34 5.40 5.00
CA PRO A 56 -3.42 5.57 4.03
C PRO A 56 -3.57 7.00 3.49
N LEU A 57 -3.18 8.02 4.27
CA LEU A 57 -3.18 9.42 3.80
C LEU A 57 -2.26 9.63 2.59
N VAL A 58 -1.14 8.90 2.49
CA VAL A 58 -0.24 8.95 1.32
C VAL A 58 -0.95 8.38 0.09
N GLY A 59 -1.64 7.25 0.25
CA GLY A 59 -2.47 6.68 -0.81
C GLY A 59 -3.55 7.65 -1.29
N LEU A 60 -4.22 8.36 -0.36
CA LEU A 60 -5.22 9.37 -0.71
C LEU A 60 -4.62 10.52 -1.52
N THR A 61 -3.45 11.04 -1.10
CA THR A 61 -2.77 12.10 -1.86
C THR A 61 -2.38 11.65 -3.26
N ILE A 62 -1.88 10.42 -3.40
CA ILE A 62 -1.52 9.84 -4.71
C ILE A 62 -2.76 9.70 -5.58
N ALA A 63 -3.86 9.22 -5.01
CA ALA A 63 -5.10 9.02 -5.74
C ALA A 63 -5.70 10.35 -6.25
N LEU A 64 -5.65 11.40 -5.42
CA LEU A 64 -6.06 12.75 -5.83
C LEU A 64 -5.16 13.34 -6.91
N LEU A 65 -3.85 13.06 -6.86
CA LEU A 65 -2.92 13.46 -7.91
C LEU A 65 -3.16 12.69 -9.21
N LEU A 66 -3.52 11.41 -9.14
CA LEU A 66 -3.80 10.56 -10.31
C LEU A 66 -5.16 10.86 -10.97
N GLY A 67 -6.15 11.28 -10.20
CA GLY A 67 -7.52 11.51 -10.69
C GLY A 67 -7.63 12.35 -11.96
N PRO A 68 -6.96 13.53 -12.06
CA PRO A 68 -6.96 14.35 -13.28
C PRO A 68 -6.40 13.64 -14.53
N PHE A 69 -5.58 12.60 -14.36
CA PHE A 69 -4.96 11.86 -15.46
C PHE A 69 -5.84 10.71 -15.99
N GLY A 70 -6.98 10.40 -15.36
CA GLY A 70 -7.85 9.32 -15.82
C GLY A 70 -8.38 9.50 -17.25
N ALA A 71 -8.62 10.75 -17.66
CA ALA A 71 -8.99 11.06 -19.04
C ALA A 71 -7.83 10.83 -20.03
N LEU A 72 -6.59 11.05 -19.61
CA LEU A 72 -5.41 10.75 -20.43
C LEU A 72 -5.22 9.23 -20.57
N GLU A 73 -5.45 8.49 -19.50
CA GLU A 73 -5.39 7.02 -19.52
C GLU A 73 -6.38 6.41 -20.49
N SER A 74 -7.61 6.93 -20.55
CA SER A 74 -8.62 6.41 -21.48
C SER A 74 -8.27 6.66 -22.95
N VAL A 75 -7.50 7.72 -23.24
CA VAL A 75 -6.99 8.02 -24.58
C VAL A 75 -5.81 7.11 -24.95
N ILE A 76 -4.87 6.89 -24.03
CA ILE A 76 -3.64 6.12 -24.30
C ILE A 76 -3.89 4.62 -24.28
N PHE A 77 -4.65 4.13 -23.31
CA PHE A 77 -4.86 2.69 -23.06
C PHE A 77 -6.25 2.20 -23.49
N GLY A 78 -7.13 3.12 -23.89
CA GLY A 78 -8.52 2.83 -24.21
C GLY A 78 -9.45 2.92 -22.99
N PRO A 79 -10.78 2.87 -23.21
CA PRO A 79 -11.75 2.95 -22.13
C PRO A 79 -11.60 1.76 -21.17
N SER A 80 -11.46 2.07 -19.88
CA SER A 80 -11.38 1.11 -18.77
C SER A 80 -12.52 1.37 -17.78
N LEU A 81 -12.93 0.32 -17.06
CA LEU A 81 -13.91 0.43 -15.96
C LEU A 81 -13.35 1.26 -14.78
N PHE A 82 -12.04 1.23 -14.59
CA PHE A 82 -11.35 1.94 -13.51
C PHE A 82 -10.08 2.60 -14.05
N ASP A 83 -9.89 3.88 -13.73
CA ASP A 83 -8.63 4.58 -13.91
C ASP A 83 -7.69 4.39 -12.71
N SER A 84 -6.41 4.75 -12.87
CA SER A 84 -5.40 4.59 -11.83
C SER A 84 -5.71 5.36 -10.54
N GLY A 85 -6.38 6.51 -10.64
CA GLY A 85 -6.82 7.30 -9.49
C GLY A 85 -7.89 6.58 -8.68
N GLN A 86 -8.89 6.00 -9.36
CA GLN A 86 -9.93 5.17 -8.74
C GLN A 86 -9.32 3.93 -8.08
N ILE A 87 -8.37 3.25 -8.73
CA ILE A 87 -7.68 2.09 -8.15
C ILE A 87 -6.91 2.51 -6.88
N ALA A 88 -6.19 3.63 -6.92
CA ALA A 88 -5.47 4.15 -5.76
C ALA A 88 -6.42 4.56 -4.61
N LEU A 89 -7.59 5.12 -4.92
CA LEU A 89 -8.64 5.41 -3.92
C LEU A 89 -9.15 4.12 -3.28
N LEU A 90 -9.50 3.11 -4.08
CA LEU A 90 -10.00 1.83 -3.58
C LEU A 90 -8.95 1.13 -2.70
N LEU A 91 -7.69 1.14 -3.12
CA LEU A 91 -6.58 0.61 -2.34
C LEU A 91 -6.44 1.34 -1.00
N THR A 92 -6.56 2.66 -1.00
CA THR A 92 -6.49 3.49 0.20
C THR A 92 -7.62 3.18 1.16
N LEU A 93 -8.86 3.06 0.65
CA LEU A 93 -10.03 2.72 1.45
C LEU A 93 -9.88 1.32 2.06
N ALA A 94 -9.42 0.33 1.27
CA ALA A 94 -9.14 -1.01 1.74
C ALA A 94 -8.08 -1.02 2.86
N ALA A 95 -6.97 -0.29 2.68
CA ALA A 95 -5.93 -0.14 3.69
C ALA A 95 -6.48 0.51 4.98
N TRP A 96 -7.34 1.52 4.84
CA TRP A 96 -7.94 2.21 5.96
C TRP A 96 -8.95 1.34 6.72
N MET A 97 -9.77 0.56 6.02
CA MET A 97 -10.67 -0.42 6.60
C MET A 97 -9.91 -1.53 7.34
N ALA A 98 -8.91 -2.14 6.70
CA ALA A 98 -8.05 -3.16 7.32
C ALA A 98 -7.42 -2.63 8.62
N ARG A 99 -6.88 -1.41 8.59
CA ARG A 99 -6.31 -0.75 9.77
C ARG A 99 -7.34 -0.49 10.87
N SER A 100 -8.56 -0.09 10.50
CA SER A 100 -9.64 0.19 11.45
C SER A 100 -10.13 -1.09 12.14
N LEU A 101 -10.23 -2.19 11.38
CA LEU A 101 -10.54 -3.52 11.90
C LEU A 101 -9.47 -4.03 12.86
N VAL A 102 -8.19 -3.97 12.47
CA VAL A 102 -7.06 -4.39 13.32
C VAL A 102 -6.98 -3.59 14.62
N ARG A 103 -7.27 -2.29 14.56
CA ARG A 103 -7.23 -1.42 15.74
C ARG A 103 -8.50 -1.52 16.60
N GLN A 104 -9.50 -2.32 16.20
CA GLN A 104 -10.84 -2.36 16.80
C GLN A 104 -11.48 -0.97 16.97
N ARG A 105 -10.98 0.01 16.20
CA ARG A 105 -11.51 1.36 16.15
C ARG A 105 -12.44 1.41 14.96
N LEU A 106 -13.48 0.60 15.01
CA LEU A 106 -14.70 0.93 14.30
C LEU A 106 -15.44 1.90 15.23
N PRO A 107 -15.34 3.23 15.05
CA PRO A 107 -16.31 4.13 15.64
C PRO A 107 -17.64 3.90 14.92
N LEU A 108 -18.29 2.76 15.16
CA LEU A 108 -19.74 2.60 15.01
C LEU A 108 -20.45 3.37 16.12
N ARG A 109 -19.92 4.54 16.49
CA ARG A 109 -20.52 5.43 17.48
C ARG A 109 -21.57 6.25 16.75
N ARG A 110 -22.69 5.57 16.41
CA ARG A 110 -23.95 6.15 15.93
C ARG A 110 -23.78 7.32 14.95
N THR A 111 -23.17 7.08 13.80
CA THR A 111 -23.12 8.11 12.77
C THR A 111 -24.49 8.24 12.10
N PHE A 112 -24.97 9.47 11.98
CA PHE A 112 -26.22 9.91 11.34
C PHE A 112 -26.52 9.29 9.95
N LEU A 113 -25.53 8.63 9.32
CA LEU A 113 -25.63 7.92 8.05
C LEU A 113 -26.47 6.63 8.08
N LEU A 114 -26.78 6.09 9.27
CA LEU A 114 -27.72 4.96 9.39
C LEU A 114 -29.19 5.38 9.30
N LEU A 115 -29.53 6.66 9.48
CA LEU A 115 -30.90 7.15 9.43
C LEU A 115 -31.54 7.03 8.04
N PRO A 116 -30.88 7.45 6.94
CA PRO A 116 -31.42 7.25 5.60
C PRO A 116 -31.56 5.77 5.26
N LEU A 117 -30.59 4.94 5.65
CA LEU A 117 -30.55 3.51 5.31
C LEU A 117 -31.59 2.66 6.08
N ALA A 118 -32.20 3.22 7.13
CA ALA A 118 -33.32 2.61 7.84
C ALA A 118 -34.70 3.16 7.39
N LEU A 119 -34.71 4.28 6.65
CA LEU A 119 -35.93 4.94 6.16
C LEU A 119 -36.26 4.57 4.71
N PHE A 120 -35.28 4.09 3.95
CA PHE A 120 -35.43 3.58 2.58
C PHE A 120 -35.16 2.07 2.57
#